data_AF-A0A930FG96-F1
#
_entry.id   AF-A0A930FG96-F1
#
_cell.length_a   1.000
_cell.length_b   1.000
_cell.length_c   1.000
_cell.angle_alpha   90.00
_cell.angle_beta   90.00
_cell.angle_gamma   90.00
#
_symmetry.space_group_name_H-M   'P 1'
#
loop_
_entity.id
_entity.type
_entity.pdbx_description
1 polymer ?
#
loop_
_entity_poly.entity_id
_entity_poly.type
_entity_poly.pdbx_seq_one_letter_code
_entity_poly.pdbx_strand_id
1 'polypeptide(L)'
;QFDIALQVWHAGAVAIIEPEVDIHNPHKAESEAFMLEVIKEHLAKLDSDVKVMFKLTIPTVNNLYEDLMKDPHVVRVVALSGGYSQDEACHLLSLNHGMIASFSRAFAQDLRYQQTDEEFDATVKAAIAKIYAASIA
;
A
#
# COMPACT_ATOMS: atom_id res chain seq x y z
N GLN A 1 -12.25 6.45 -9.18
CA GLN A 1 -10.84 6.00 -9.15
C GLN A 1 -10.47 5.29 -10.45
N PHE A 2 -11.17 4.21 -10.85
CA PHE A 2 -10.89 3.50 -12.12
C PHE A 2 -10.96 4.38 -13.38
N ASP A 3 -11.94 5.29 -13.49
CA ASP A 3 -12.01 6.20 -14.65
C ASP A 3 -10.74 7.06 -14.82
N ILE A 4 -10.16 7.50 -13.70
CA ILE A 4 -8.91 8.26 -13.68
C ILE A 4 -7.74 7.33 -14.02
N ALA A 5 -7.74 6.11 -13.47
CA ALA A 5 -6.71 5.12 -13.78
C ALA A 5 -6.67 4.77 -15.28
N LEU A 6 -7.83 4.69 -15.94
CA LEU A 6 -7.93 4.47 -17.38
C LEU A 6 -7.38 5.65 -18.19
N GLN A 7 -7.66 6.90 -17.77
CA GLN A 7 -7.05 8.07 -18.41
C GLN A 7 -5.52 8.02 -18.32
N VAL A 8 -4.97 7.64 -17.16
CA VAL A 8 -3.52 7.49 -16.96
C VAL A 8 -2.95 6.34 -17.81
N TRP A 9 -3.65 5.22 -17.89
CA TRP A 9 -3.29 4.09 -18.75
C TRP A 9 -3.22 4.49 -20.23
N HIS A 10 -4.25 5.17 -20.73
CA HIS A 10 -4.29 5.65 -22.12
C HIS A 10 -3.25 6.74 -22.41
N ALA A 11 -2.74 7.42 -21.38
CA ALA A 11 -1.60 8.33 -21.47
C ALA A 11 -0.23 7.62 -21.42
N GLY A 12 -0.20 6.29 -21.28
CA GLY A 12 1.02 5.48 -21.31
C GLY A 12 1.69 5.25 -19.95
N ALA A 13 0.96 5.40 -18.83
CA ALA A 13 1.48 5.18 -17.48
C ALA A 13 0.59 4.22 -16.67
N VAL A 14 1.16 3.58 -15.64
CA VAL A 14 0.40 2.72 -14.72
C VAL A 14 -0.06 3.56 -13.52
N ALA A 15 -1.37 3.61 -13.30
CA ALA A 15 -1.93 4.34 -12.16
C ALA A 15 -1.82 3.52 -10.85
N ILE A 16 -1.53 4.21 -9.75
CA ILE A 16 -1.72 3.70 -8.39
C ILE A 16 -3.06 4.21 -7.88
N ILE A 17 -4.02 3.31 -7.70
CA ILE A 17 -5.34 3.61 -7.15
C ILE A 17 -5.25 3.51 -5.62
N GLU A 18 -5.56 4.60 -4.91
CA GLU A 18 -5.43 4.72 -3.44
C GLU A 18 -6.78 4.93 -2.74
N PRO A 19 -7.64 3.91 -2.64
CA PRO A 19 -8.86 3.96 -1.82
C PRO A 19 -8.50 3.65 -0.36
N GLU A 20 -8.05 4.67 0.38
CA GLU A 20 -7.74 4.54 1.80
C GLU A 20 -9.00 4.27 2.64
N VAL A 21 -8.95 3.24 3.48
CA VAL A 21 -9.89 3.05 4.59
C VAL A 21 -9.23 3.58 5.85
N ASP A 22 -9.88 4.53 6.52
CA ASP A 22 -9.36 5.15 7.76
C ASP A 22 -9.12 4.09 8.85
N ILE A 23 -7.95 4.14 9.50
CA ILE A 23 -7.54 3.14 10.51
C ILE A 23 -8.40 3.18 11.79
N HIS A 24 -9.13 4.27 12.03
CA HIS A 24 -10.05 4.45 13.16
C HIS A 24 -11.51 4.20 12.79
N ASN A 25 -11.79 3.76 11.56
CA ASN A 25 -13.14 3.38 11.15
C ASN A 25 -13.66 2.25 12.07
N PRO A 26 -14.80 2.43 12.78
CA PRO A 26 -15.34 1.40 13.67
C PRO A 26 -15.78 0.12 12.93
N HIS A 27 -15.95 0.21 11.61
CA HIS A 27 -16.31 -0.88 10.70
C HIS A 27 -15.22 -1.10 9.64
N LYS A 28 -13.94 -0.96 10.05
CA LYS A 28 -12.78 -1.03 9.14
C LYS A 28 -12.77 -2.36 8.36
N ALA A 29 -12.93 -3.50 9.04
CA ALA A 29 -12.89 -4.81 8.39
C ALA A 29 -14.00 -4.98 7.34
N GLU A 30 -15.23 -4.55 7.64
CA GLU A 30 -16.35 -4.61 6.71
C GLU A 30 -16.15 -3.66 5.52
N SER A 31 -15.61 -2.45 5.79
CA SER A 31 -15.30 -1.47 4.76
C SER A 31 -14.21 -1.96 3.80
N GLU A 32 -13.18 -2.63 4.33
CA GLU A 32 -12.10 -3.24 3.54
C GLU A 32 -12.61 -4.40 2.68
N ALA A 33 -13.46 -5.27 3.24
CA ALA A 33 -14.07 -6.37 2.50
C ALA A 33 -14.96 -5.85 1.36
N PHE A 34 -15.85 -4.89 1.65
CA PHE A 34 -16.70 -4.26 0.64
C PHE A 34 -15.88 -3.55 -0.44
N MET A 35 -14.84 -2.81 -0.06
CA MET A 35 -13.94 -2.18 -1.01
C MET A 35 -13.27 -3.21 -1.93
N LEU A 36 -12.81 -4.34 -1.39
CA LEU A 36 -12.22 -5.42 -2.18
C LEU A 36 -13.21 -6.01 -3.18
N GLU A 37 -14.47 -6.24 -2.78
CA GLU A 37 -15.52 -6.71 -3.69
C GLU A 37 -15.71 -5.73 -4.86
N VAL A 38 -15.87 -4.44 -4.56
CA VAL A 38 -16.03 -3.39 -5.58
C VAL A 38 -14.79 -3.31 -6.48
N ILE A 39 -13.58 -3.41 -5.93
CA ILE A 39 -12.35 -3.46 -6.74
C ILE A 39 -12.40 -4.62 -7.73
N LYS A 40 -12.74 -5.84 -7.28
CA LYS A 40 -12.82 -7.02 -8.15
C LYS A 40 -13.88 -6.87 -9.24
N GLU A 41 -15.03 -6.29 -8.93
CA GLU A 41 -16.07 -6.00 -9.92
C GLU A 41 -15.60 -5.04 -11.01
N HIS A 42 -14.78 -4.05 -10.66
CA HIS A 42 -14.21 -3.12 -11.63
C HIS A 42 -13.08 -3.75 -12.45
N LEU A 43 -12.21 -4.55 -11.83
CA LEU A 43 -11.15 -5.28 -12.53
C LEU A 43 -11.72 -6.22 -13.60
N ALA A 44 -12.82 -6.91 -13.31
CA ALA A 44 -13.49 -7.82 -14.25
C ALA A 44 -14.04 -7.12 -15.51
N LYS A 45 -14.13 -5.79 -15.52
CA LYS A 45 -14.62 -4.98 -16.65
C LYS A 45 -13.49 -4.35 -17.46
N LEU A 46 -12.23 -4.51 -17.03
CA LEU A 46 -11.09 -3.94 -17.73
C LEU A 46 -10.75 -4.74 -18.99
N ASP A 47 -10.24 -4.04 -20.00
CA ASP A 47 -9.60 -4.69 -21.13
C ASP A 47 -8.32 -5.41 -20.67
N SER A 48 -8.01 -6.54 -21.29
CA SER A 48 -6.96 -7.47 -20.83
C SER A 48 -5.55 -6.88 -20.76
N ASP A 49 -5.27 -5.83 -21.53
CA ASP A 49 -3.99 -5.15 -21.55
C ASP A 49 -3.83 -4.15 -20.40
N VAL A 50 -4.94 -3.64 -19.84
CA VAL A 50 -4.92 -2.62 -18.79
C VAL A 50 -4.17 -3.12 -17.56
N LYS A 51 -3.28 -2.26 -17.05
CA LYS A 51 -2.54 -2.51 -15.81
C LYS A 51 -2.77 -1.41 -14.79
N VAL A 52 -2.99 -1.83 -13.55
CA VAL A 52 -3.14 -0.94 -12.39
C VAL A 52 -2.32 -1.43 -11.22
N MET A 53 -2.01 -0.52 -10.31
CA MET A 53 -1.48 -0.82 -8.98
C MET A 53 -2.48 -0.32 -7.93
N PHE A 54 -2.43 -0.91 -6.75
CA PHE A 54 -3.23 -0.44 -5.61
C PHE A 54 -2.34 0.00 -4.47
N LYS A 55 -2.69 1.10 -3.82
CA LYS A 55 -2.14 1.53 -2.54
C LYS A 55 -3.26 1.48 -1.50
N LEU A 56 -3.21 0.50 -0.60
CA LEU A 56 -4.31 0.19 0.32
C LEU A 56 -3.87 0.35 1.77
N THR A 57 -4.82 0.62 2.65
CA THR A 57 -4.61 0.51 4.10
C THR A 57 -4.23 -0.94 4.42
N ILE A 58 -3.28 -1.15 5.35
CA ILE A 58 -2.94 -2.49 5.84
C ILE A 58 -4.21 -3.12 6.44
N PRO A 59 -4.65 -4.30 5.95
CA PRO A 59 -5.97 -4.81 6.26
C PRO A 59 -6.09 -5.27 7.71
N THR A 60 -7.32 -5.25 8.23
CA THR A 60 -7.65 -5.77 9.56
C THR A 60 -7.52 -7.30 9.60
N VAL A 61 -7.90 -7.96 8.50
CA VAL A 61 -7.76 -9.40 8.32
C VAL A 61 -6.49 -9.64 7.51
N ASN A 62 -5.52 -10.33 8.12
CA ASN A 62 -4.26 -10.68 7.46
C ASN A 62 -4.52 -11.39 6.12
N ASN A 63 -3.76 -11.02 5.09
CA ASN A 63 -3.85 -11.55 3.73
C ASN A 63 -5.18 -11.29 2.99
N LEU A 64 -6.01 -10.34 3.45
CA LEU A 64 -7.27 -10.00 2.77
C LEU A 64 -7.09 -9.71 1.27
N TYR A 65 -5.98 -9.08 0.88
CA TYR A 65 -5.69 -8.70 -0.51
C TYR A 65 -4.86 -9.73 -1.30
N GLU A 66 -4.63 -10.93 -0.77
CA GLU A 66 -3.78 -11.93 -1.44
C GLU A 66 -4.32 -12.31 -2.82
N ASP A 67 -5.62 -12.55 -2.94
CA ASP A 67 -6.24 -12.87 -4.23
C ASP A 67 -6.27 -11.70 -5.20
N LEU A 68 -6.32 -10.45 -4.68
CA LEU A 68 -6.23 -9.26 -5.51
C LEU A 68 -4.87 -9.19 -6.22
N MET A 69 -3.79 -9.58 -5.54
CA MET A 69 -2.44 -9.61 -6.11
C MET A 69 -2.24 -10.67 -7.19
N LYS A 70 -3.16 -11.64 -7.31
CA LYS A 70 -3.12 -12.69 -8.34
C LYS A 70 -3.86 -12.27 -9.62
N ASP A 71 -4.62 -11.17 -9.60
CA ASP A 71 -5.35 -10.71 -10.78
C ASP A 71 -4.39 -10.22 -11.88
N PRO A 72 -4.55 -10.63 -13.14
CA PRO A 72 -3.62 -10.30 -14.21
C PRO A 72 -3.54 -8.81 -14.53
N HIS A 73 -4.52 -7.99 -14.16
CA HIS A 73 -4.48 -6.54 -14.32
C HIS A 73 -3.67 -5.85 -13.21
N VAL A 74 -3.42 -6.53 -12.09
CA VAL A 74 -2.76 -5.95 -10.91
C VAL A 74 -1.26 -6.20 -10.96
N VAL A 75 -0.49 -5.12 -11.13
CA VAL A 75 0.99 -5.20 -11.19
C VAL A 75 1.58 -5.37 -9.80
N ARG A 76 1.04 -4.64 -8.82
CA ARG A 76 1.47 -4.69 -7.43
C ARG A 76 0.42 -4.08 -6.50
N VAL A 77 0.37 -4.59 -5.28
CA VAL A 77 -0.33 -3.95 -4.16
C VAL A 77 0.71 -3.44 -3.18
N VAL A 78 0.60 -2.15 -2.85
CA VAL A 78 1.45 -1.47 -1.88
C VAL A 78 0.62 -0.97 -0.70
N ALA A 79 1.23 -0.82 0.46
CA ALA A 79 0.57 -0.42 1.70
C ALA A 79 0.88 1.02 2.08
N LEU A 80 -0.15 1.79 2.43
CA LEU A 80 0.00 3.06 3.15
C LEU A 80 0.07 2.79 4.66
N SER A 81 0.80 3.64 5.40
CA SER A 81 0.88 3.49 6.87
C SER A 81 -0.35 4.02 7.60
N GLY A 82 -1.14 4.91 6.99
CA GLY A 82 -2.49 5.29 7.47
C GLY A 82 -2.57 5.99 8.82
N GLY A 83 -1.43 6.35 9.43
CA GLY A 83 -1.37 6.91 10.78
C GLY A 83 -0.70 6.00 11.81
N TYR A 84 -0.44 4.73 11.47
CA TYR A 84 0.42 3.86 12.28
C TYR A 84 1.85 4.39 12.36
N SER A 85 2.49 4.13 13.49
CA SER A 85 3.95 4.29 13.62
C SER A 85 4.69 3.39 12.63
N GLN A 86 5.95 3.70 12.31
CA GLN A 86 6.76 2.82 11.46
C GLN A 86 6.81 1.39 11.99
N ASP A 87 6.94 1.24 13.31
CA ASP A 87 7.04 -0.04 14.01
C ASP A 87 5.77 -0.87 13.83
N GLU A 88 4.62 -0.26 14.12
CA GLU A 88 3.32 -0.91 13.98
C GLU A 88 2.99 -1.20 12.53
N ALA A 89 3.23 -0.26 11.62
CA ALA A 89 3.00 -0.46 10.19
C ALA A 89 3.88 -1.58 9.63
N CYS A 90 5.16 -1.67 10.02
CA CYS A 90 6.04 -2.76 9.60
C CYS A 90 5.59 -4.10 10.18
N HIS A 91 5.18 -4.14 11.45
CA HIS A 91 4.66 -5.36 12.06
C HIS A 91 3.41 -5.87 11.32
N LEU A 92 2.40 -5.02 11.13
CA LEU A 92 1.17 -5.38 10.44
C LEU A 92 1.42 -5.75 8.97
N LEU A 93 2.32 -5.02 8.28
CA LEU A 93 2.69 -5.33 6.90
C LEU A 93 3.31 -6.72 6.79
N SER A 94 4.19 -7.12 7.73
CA SER A 94 4.83 -8.43 7.70
C SER A 94 3.88 -9.62 7.81
N LEU A 95 2.61 -9.37 8.18
CA LEU A 95 1.56 -10.39 8.25
C LEU A 95 0.78 -10.53 6.92
N ASN A 96 1.14 -9.76 5.88
CA ASN A 96 0.45 -9.70 4.60
C ASN A 96 1.38 -10.08 3.45
N HIS A 97 1.37 -11.36 3.08
CA HIS A 97 2.32 -11.95 2.14
C HIS A 97 2.23 -11.30 0.75
N GLY A 98 3.38 -10.85 0.23
CA GLY A 98 3.49 -10.24 -1.11
C GLY A 98 3.14 -8.74 -1.19
N MET A 99 2.50 -8.18 -0.16
CA MET A 99 2.20 -6.74 -0.06
C MET A 99 3.46 -5.99 0.39
N ILE A 100 3.79 -4.88 -0.29
CA ILE A 100 5.01 -4.09 0.02
C ILE A 100 4.68 -2.69 0.54
N ALA A 101 5.59 -2.04 1.25
CA ALA A 101 5.33 -0.70 1.77
C ALA A 101 5.35 0.39 0.68
N SER A 102 4.50 1.41 0.86
CA SER A 102 4.57 2.72 0.20
C SER A 102 4.37 3.81 1.26
N PHE A 103 5.26 3.84 2.25
CA PHE A 103 5.19 4.73 3.40
C PHE A 103 5.78 6.12 3.11
N SER A 104 5.10 7.17 3.58
CA SER A 104 5.60 8.56 3.52
C SER A 104 6.03 9.03 4.92
N ARG A 105 5.09 9.49 5.74
CA ARG A 105 5.37 9.98 7.11
C ARG A 105 6.04 8.91 7.98
N ALA A 106 5.60 7.66 7.90
CA ALA A 106 6.23 6.56 8.64
C ALA A 106 7.67 6.28 8.18
N PHE A 107 8.03 6.56 6.92
CA PHE A 107 9.44 6.48 6.48
C PHE A 107 10.28 7.60 7.10
N ALA A 108 9.76 8.82 7.15
CA ALA A 108 10.49 10.01 7.62
C ALA A 108 10.28 10.35 9.11
N GLN A 109 9.58 9.51 9.89
CA GLN A 109 9.07 9.87 11.23
C GLN A 109 10.16 10.31 12.23
N ASP A 110 11.38 9.81 12.06
CA ASP A 110 12.52 10.05 12.96
C ASP A 110 13.56 11.00 12.35
N LEU A 111 13.36 11.48 11.11
CA LEU A 111 14.22 12.48 10.48
C LEU A 111 14.00 13.85 11.11
N ARG A 112 15.07 14.56 11.43
CA ARG A 112 15.03 15.91 12.03
C ARG A 112 16.02 16.82 11.33
N TYR A 113 15.66 18.11 11.23
CA TYR A 113 16.53 19.14 10.64
C TYR A 113 17.86 19.31 11.38
N GLN A 114 17.90 19.04 12.69
CA GLN A 114 19.08 19.22 13.53
C GLN A 114 20.09 18.06 13.47
N GLN A 115 19.77 16.97 12.77
CA GLN A 115 20.69 15.83 12.63
C GLN A 115 21.94 16.24 11.86
N THR A 116 23.08 15.63 12.19
CA THR A 116 24.21 15.64 11.26
C THR A 116 23.90 14.78 10.04
N ASP A 117 24.68 14.94 8.97
CA ASP A 117 24.54 14.12 7.76
C ASP A 117 24.66 12.62 8.10
N GLU A 118 25.58 12.25 9.00
CA GLU A 118 25.77 10.87 9.44
C GLU A 118 24.58 10.32 10.24
N GLU A 119 23.98 11.12 11.12
CA GLU A 119 22.79 10.73 11.89
C GLU A 119 21.56 10.59 10.99
N PHE A 120 21.42 11.49 10.02
CA PHE A 120 20.38 11.44 9.00
C PHE A 120 20.50 10.16 8.17
N ASP A 121 21.70 9.89 7.62
CA ASP A 121 21.97 8.70 6.81
C ASP A 121 21.75 7.41 7.61
N ALA A 122 22.18 7.37 8.87
CA ALA A 122 21.95 6.23 9.75
C ALA A 122 20.44 5.98 9.98
N THR A 123 19.66 7.06 10.15
CA THR A 123 18.21 6.98 10.35
C THR A 123 17.49 6.52 9.08
N VAL A 124 17.84 7.07 7.91
CA VAL A 124 17.32 6.63 6.62
C VAL A 124 17.64 5.15 6.39
N LYS A 125 18.89 4.73 6.62
CA LYS A 125 19.29 3.34 6.44
C LYS A 125 18.52 2.38 7.36
N ALA A 126 18.32 2.75 8.62
CA ALA A 126 17.54 1.96 9.56
C ALA A 126 16.07 1.84 9.12
N ALA A 127 15.44 2.95 8.71
CA ALA A 127 14.07 2.96 8.19
C ALA A 127 13.93 2.07 6.93
N ILE A 128 14.84 2.20 5.95
CA ILE A 128 14.84 1.37 4.74
C ILE A 128 14.96 -0.10 5.10
N ALA A 129 15.93 -0.48 5.95
CA ALA A 129 16.16 -1.87 6.32
C ALA A 129 14.93 -2.50 6.97
N LYS A 130 14.28 -1.78 7.88
CA LYS A 130 13.08 -2.24 8.59
C LYS A 130 11.88 -2.40 7.65
N ILE A 131 11.62 -1.38 6.83
CA ILE A 131 10.50 -1.37 5.87
C ILE A 131 10.72 -2.45 4.81
N TYR A 132 11.95 -2.63 4.34
CA TYR A 132 12.31 -3.68 3.41
C TYR A 132 12.03 -5.07 4.02
N ALA A 133 12.54 -5.34 5.23
CA ALA A 133 12.33 -6.63 5.89
C ALA A 133 10.84 -6.97 6.05
N ALA A 134 10.01 -5.98 6.41
CA ALA A 134 8.56 -6.17 6.49
C ALA A 134 7.91 -6.41 5.13
N SER A 135 8.40 -5.75 4.07
CA SER A 135 7.85 -5.87 2.70
C SER A 135 8.17 -7.19 2.01
N ILE A 136 9.13 -7.97 2.53
CA ILE A 136 9.54 -9.26 1.95
C ILE A 136 9.24 -10.46 2.86
N ALA A 137 8.48 -10.23 3.94
CA ALA A 137 8.18 -11.24 4.95
C ALA A 137 7.27 -12.37 4.44
#